data_AF-A0AB74GT01-F1
#
_entry.id   AF-A0AB74GT01-F1
#
_cell.length_a   1.000
_cell.length_b   1.000
_cell.length_c   1.000
_cell.angle_alpha   90.00
_cell.angle_beta   90.00
_cell.angle_gamma   90.00
#
_symmetry.space_group_name_H-M   'P 1'
#
loop_
_entity.id
_entity.type
_entity.pdbx_description
1 polymer ?
#
loop_
_entity_poly.entity_id
_entity_poly.type
_entity_poly.pdbx_seq_one_letter_code
_entity_poly.pdbx_strand_id
1 'polypeptide(L)'
;MLRDFAATDRRITRMGLAAEKTKKEMSEMFSGIQDAAIKFRVDDSELTGAIEKVGTVTGDIDFGNRNREIIAPSLAASGSDGESIGALFAQFQKFNVTDEKDTLKAMDTLNQLGKEGAFELKDIAERGVKAFSMYAAAGATGVKAIKDVGVALESAVDATGDTTTASTAVENLIRDLQLPKVVKELRRNGINVFGKDGKMRSLPTLMEEIAKKSGSKGAETQSARLLGAGFNQDSILLLSSVTSGKGAENLKRYNGVVANGQGILKDAAYAAKDFTSSMSALNTTWHQFANGNLAEPVQELADAINSVNQKTVQNWLETGKNIAIAVGGVIALVKPSS
;
A
#
# COMPACT_ATOMS: atom_id res chain seq x y z
N MET A 1 -26.51 -10.23 -4.21
CA MET A 1 -26.03 -11.49 -4.82
C MET A 1 -25.85 -11.37 -6.33
N LEU A 2 -26.88 -11.53 -7.19
CA LEU A 2 -26.69 -11.42 -8.66
C LEU A 2 -26.17 -10.05 -9.13
N ARG A 3 -26.59 -8.96 -8.46
CA ARG A 3 -26.06 -7.61 -8.71
C ARG A 3 -24.58 -7.49 -8.38
N ASP A 4 -24.12 -8.18 -7.33
CA ASP A 4 -22.73 -8.13 -6.89
C ASP A 4 -21.84 -8.92 -7.86
N PHE A 5 -22.31 -10.06 -8.35
CA PHE A 5 -21.64 -10.83 -9.41
C PHE A 5 -21.50 -10.04 -10.72
N ALA A 6 -22.59 -9.40 -11.17
CA ALA A 6 -22.55 -8.56 -12.36
C ALA A 6 -21.59 -7.35 -12.19
N ALA A 7 -21.54 -6.75 -11.00
CA ALA A 7 -20.60 -5.67 -10.70
C ALA A 7 -19.14 -6.16 -10.73
N THR A 8 -18.86 -7.33 -10.13
CA THR A 8 -17.53 -7.95 -10.14
C THR A 8 -17.09 -8.33 -11.56
N ASP A 9 -17.94 -9.00 -12.35
CA ASP A 9 -17.63 -9.35 -13.75
C ASP A 9 -17.36 -8.10 -14.59
N ARG A 10 -18.16 -7.04 -14.41
CA ARG A 10 -17.94 -5.75 -15.08
C ARG A 10 -16.64 -5.09 -14.65
N ARG A 11 -16.25 -5.20 -13.37
CA ARG A 11 -14.97 -4.69 -12.85
C ARG A 11 -13.79 -5.44 -13.48
N ILE A 12 -13.81 -6.76 -13.46
CA ILE A 12 -12.78 -7.62 -14.05
C ILE A 12 -12.63 -7.31 -15.55
N THR A 13 -13.74 -7.16 -16.27
CA THR A 13 -13.74 -6.78 -17.69
C THR A 13 -13.06 -5.43 -17.91
N ARG A 14 -13.37 -4.40 -17.10
CA ARG A 14 -12.72 -3.08 -17.21
C ARG A 14 -11.22 -3.14 -16.91
N MET A 15 -10.82 -3.90 -15.90
CA MET A 15 -9.40 -4.13 -15.59
C MET A 15 -8.68 -4.80 -16.76
N GLY A 16 -9.30 -5.81 -17.39
CA GLY A 16 -8.75 -6.46 -18.58
C GLY A 16 -8.57 -5.52 -19.76
N LEU A 17 -9.57 -4.68 -20.04
CA LEU A 17 -9.47 -3.68 -21.10
C LEU A 17 -8.33 -2.66 -20.84
N ALA A 18 -8.19 -2.19 -19.60
CA ALA A 18 -7.14 -1.25 -19.23
C ALA A 18 -5.73 -1.87 -19.26
N ALA A 19 -5.62 -3.17 -18.98
CA ALA A 19 -4.37 -3.91 -18.97
C ALA A 19 -4.07 -4.66 -20.28
N GLU A 20 -4.91 -4.50 -21.30
CA GLU A 20 -4.84 -5.25 -22.57
C GLU A 20 -4.81 -6.79 -22.39
N LYS A 21 -5.49 -7.29 -21.35
CA LYS A 21 -5.59 -8.71 -21.03
C LYS A 21 -6.89 -9.32 -21.53
N THR A 22 -6.81 -10.57 -21.96
CA THR A 22 -7.97 -11.37 -22.36
C THR A 22 -8.88 -11.70 -21.18
N LYS A 23 -10.13 -12.05 -21.46
CA LYS A 23 -11.09 -12.54 -20.44
C LYS A 23 -10.51 -13.72 -19.65
N LYS A 24 -9.79 -14.62 -20.32
CA LYS A 24 -9.16 -15.79 -19.69
C LYS A 24 -8.07 -15.39 -18.70
N GLU A 25 -7.12 -14.56 -19.12
CA GLU A 25 -6.04 -14.07 -18.24
C GLU A 25 -6.59 -13.32 -17.03
N MET A 26 -7.63 -12.51 -17.23
CA MET A 26 -8.28 -11.80 -16.13
C MET A 26 -9.03 -12.74 -15.17
N SER A 27 -9.66 -13.79 -15.68
CA SER A 27 -10.32 -14.81 -14.85
C SER A 27 -9.30 -15.59 -14.02
N GLU A 28 -8.15 -15.96 -14.59
CA GLU A 28 -7.05 -16.62 -13.88
C GLU A 28 -6.44 -15.70 -12.81
N MET A 29 -6.19 -14.43 -13.15
CA MET A 29 -5.74 -13.41 -12.20
C MET A 29 -6.72 -13.27 -11.04
N PHE A 30 -8.02 -13.12 -11.34
CA PHE A 30 -9.04 -12.95 -10.33
C PHE A 30 -9.18 -14.17 -9.43
N SER A 31 -9.09 -15.40 -9.97
CA SER A 31 -9.03 -16.61 -9.14
C SER A 31 -7.86 -16.58 -8.17
N GLY A 32 -6.66 -16.21 -8.64
CA GLY A 32 -5.48 -16.09 -7.78
C GLY A 32 -5.60 -15.00 -6.70
N ILE A 33 -6.34 -13.93 -6.98
CA ILE A 33 -6.71 -12.90 -6.00
C ILE A 33 -7.62 -13.49 -4.92
N GLN A 34 -8.66 -14.22 -5.31
CA GLN A 34 -9.58 -14.85 -4.36
C GLN A 34 -8.87 -15.88 -3.49
N ASP A 35 -7.97 -16.68 -4.05
CA ASP A 35 -7.16 -17.65 -3.29
C ASP A 35 -6.30 -16.96 -2.22
N ALA A 36 -5.65 -15.85 -2.58
CA ALA A 36 -4.86 -15.07 -1.62
C ALA A 36 -5.75 -14.40 -0.55
N ALA A 37 -6.91 -13.87 -0.95
CA ALA A 37 -7.86 -13.27 -0.03
C ALA A 37 -8.38 -14.29 0.99
N ILE A 38 -8.72 -15.51 0.56
CA ILE A 38 -9.11 -16.62 1.46
C ILE A 38 -7.97 -17.01 2.39
N LYS A 39 -6.76 -17.19 1.84
CA LYS A 39 -5.56 -17.58 2.61
C LYS A 39 -5.25 -16.62 3.75
N PHE A 40 -5.34 -15.32 3.48
CA PHE A 40 -5.05 -14.26 4.47
C PHE A 40 -6.30 -13.70 5.15
N ARG A 41 -7.47 -14.25 4.81
CA ARG A 41 -8.78 -13.90 5.39
C ARG A 41 -9.12 -12.41 5.30
N VAL A 42 -8.85 -11.83 4.13
CA VAL A 42 -9.20 -10.45 3.78
C VAL A 42 -10.33 -10.43 2.77
N ASP A 43 -10.97 -9.28 2.61
CA ASP A 43 -11.98 -9.05 1.57
C ASP A 43 -11.33 -9.06 0.17
N ASP A 44 -11.84 -9.88 -0.75
CA ASP A 44 -11.32 -9.98 -2.12
C ASP A 44 -11.56 -8.72 -2.95
N SER A 45 -12.59 -7.93 -2.63
CA SER A 45 -12.86 -6.66 -3.28
C SER A 45 -11.80 -5.59 -2.95
N GLU A 46 -11.30 -5.59 -1.71
CA GLU A 46 -10.20 -4.74 -1.24
C GLU A 46 -8.87 -5.16 -1.87
N LEU A 47 -8.57 -6.47 -1.89
CA LEU A 47 -7.37 -6.98 -2.56
C LEU A 47 -7.39 -6.71 -4.07
N THR A 48 -8.55 -6.87 -4.72
CA THR A 48 -8.75 -6.48 -6.12
C THR A 48 -8.53 -4.97 -6.31
N GLY A 49 -9.01 -4.14 -5.38
CA GLY A 49 -8.80 -2.68 -5.38
C GLY A 49 -7.35 -2.28 -5.29
N ALA A 50 -6.58 -2.94 -4.44
CA ALA A 50 -5.15 -2.70 -4.34
C ALA A 50 -4.43 -3.02 -5.66
N ILE A 51 -4.72 -4.17 -6.27
CA ILE A 51 -4.09 -4.59 -7.53
C ILE A 51 -4.51 -3.70 -8.70
N GLU A 52 -5.79 -3.34 -8.78
CA GLU A 52 -6.32 -2.37 -9.76
C GLU A 52 -5.64 -1.01 -9.60
N LYS A 53 -5.45 -0.54 -8.35
CA LYS A 53 -4.77 0.73 -8.07
C LYS A 53 -3.30 0.69 -8.48
N VAL A 54 -2.59 -0.41 -8.21
CA VAL A 54 -1.21 -0.61 -8.69
C VAL A 54 -1.17 -0.48 -10.21
N GLY A 55 -2.03 -1.23 -10.92
CA GLY A 55 -2.11 -1.15 -12.39
C GLY A 55 -2.43 0.26 -12.90
N THR A 56 -3.35 0.97 -12.24
CA THR A 56 -3.74 2.34 -12.61
C THR A 56 -2.59 3.34 -12.46
N VAL A 57 -1.82 3.25 -11.37
CA VAL A 57 -0.74 4.20 -11.08
C VAL A 57 0.52 3.92 -11.89
N THR A 58 0.79 2.64 -12.19
CA THR A 58 2.08 2.20 -12.75
C THR A 58 2.00 1.75 -14.20
N GLY A 59 0.81 1.40 -14.69
CA GLY A 59 0.62 0.68 -15.95
C GLY A 59 0.97 -0.82 -15.87
N ASP A 60 1.35 -1.34 -14.70
CA ASP A 60 1.80 -2.72 -14.49
C ASP A 60 0.90 -3.43 -13.47
N ILE A 61 -0.28 -3.88 -13.92
CA ILE A 61 -1.19 -4.67 -13.08
C ILE A 61 -0.56 -6.00 -12.64
N ASP A 62 0.35 -6.55 -13.45
CA ASP A 62 1.00 -7.83 -13.15
C ASP A 62 1.94 -7.72 -11.96
N PHE A 63 2.57 -6.57 -11.74
CA PHE A 63 3.30 -6.31 -10.49
C PHE A 63 2.40 -6.40 -9.27
N GLY A 64 1.20 -5.81 -9.32
CA GLY A 64 0.20 -5.96 -8.26
C GLY A 64 -0.20 -7.41 -8.05
N ASN A 65 -0.54 -8.12 -9.13
CA ASN A 65 -0.96 -9.51 -9.06
C ASN A 65 0.13 -10.47 -8.56
N ARG A 66 1.39 -10.31 -8.99
CA ARG A 66 2.52 -11.10 -8.46
C ARG A 66 2.66 -10.91 -6.95
N ASN A 67 2.53 -9.67 -6.48
CA ASN A 67 2.65 -9.34 -5.06
C ASN A 67 1.35 -9.52 -4.25
N ARG A 68 0.31 -10.18 -4.78
CA ARG A 68 -0.98 -10.36 -4.08
C ARG A 68 -0.84 -11.04 -2.70
N GLU A 69 0.12 -11.95 -2.55
CA GLU A 69 0.41 -12.62 -1.27
C GLU A 69 1.20 -11.74 -0.28
N ILE A 70 1.59 -10.53 -0.68
CA ILE A 70 2.18 -9.51 0.18
C ILE A 70 1.15 -8.41 0.43
N ILE A 71 0.36 -8.03 -0.57
CA ILE A 71 -0.73 -7.05 -0.44
C ILE A 71 -1.80 -7.56 0.54
N ALA A 72 -2.23 -8.81 0.42
CA ALA A 72 -3.26 -9.40 1.28
C ALA A 72 -2.90 -9.35 2.79
N PRO A 73 -1.73 -9.83 3.24
CA PRO A 73 -1.33 -9.65 4.64
C PRO A 73 -1.12 -8.18 5.02
N SER A 74 -0.78 -7.30 4.08
CA SER A 74 -0.69 -5.85 4.38
C SER A 74 -2.04 -5.24 4.70
N LEU A 75 -3.10 -5.65 3.98
CA LEU A 75 -4.48 -5.25 4.29
C LEU A 75 -4.88 -5.73 5.68
N ALA A 76 -4.65 -7.02 5.97
CA ALA A 76 -4.96 -7.61 7.27
C ALA A 76 -4.21 -6.93 8.43
N ALA A 77 -2.91 -6.67 8.26
CA ALA A 77 -2.07 -6.10 9.32
C ALA A 77 -2.35 -4.62 9.59
N SER A 78 -2.70 -3.85 8.54
CA SER A 78 -2.90 -2.39 8.67
C SER A 78 -4.34 -1.99 8.96
N GLY A 79 -5.34 -2.80 8.56
CA GLY A 79 -6.74 -2.38 8.56
C GLY A 79 -7.01 -1.17 7.63
N SER A 80 -6.13 -0.94 6.65
CA SER A 80 -6.30 0.06 5.59
C SER A 80 -7.12 -0.51 4.43
N ASP A 81 -7.69 0.36 3.61
CA ASP A 81 -8.40 -0.02 2.40
C ASP A 81 -7.44 -0.44 1.27
N GLY A 82 -8.00 -1.16 0.30
CA GLY A 82 -7.31 -1.65 -0.89
C GLY A 82 -6.67 -0.54 -1.70
N GLU A 83 -7.38 0.58 -1.92
CA GLU A 83 -6.87 1.67 -2.74
C GLU A 83 -5.63 2.31 -2.12
N SER A 84 -5.64 2.58 -0.82
CA SER A 84 -4.52 3.14 -0.07
C SER A 84 -3.30 2.21 -0.10
N ILE A 85 -3.48 0.92 0.20
CA ILE A 85 -2.38 -0.07 0.15
C ILE A 85 -1.84 -0.21 -1.28
N GLY A 86 -2.70 -0.27 -2.29
CA GLY A 86 -2.29 -0.33 -3.68
C GLY A 86 -1.49 0.89 -4.13
N ALA A 87 -1.89 2.09 -3.69
CA ALA A 87 -1.18 3.34 -3.96
C ALA A 87 0.22 3.37 -3.35
N LEU A 88 0.38 2.80 -2.14
CA LEU A 88 1.68 2.63 -1.49
C LEU A 88 2.56 1.62 -2.24
N PHE A 89 2.03 0.44 -2.57
CA PHE A 89 2.75 -0.58 -3.36
C PHE A 89 3.24 -0.04 -4.71
N ALA A 90 2.41 0.77 -5.38
CA ALA A 90 2.78 1.42 -6.64
C ALA A 90 4.04 2.29 -6.52
N GLN A 91 4.36 2.82 -5.34
CA GLN A 91 5.60 3.58 -5.16
C GLN A 91 6.84 2.71 -5.22
N PHE A 92 6.77 1.42 -4.87
CA PHE A 92 7.96 0.55 -4.79
C PHE A 92 8.66 0.40 -6.14
N GLN A 93 7.91 0.33 -7.25
CA GLN A 93 8.50 0.31 -8.58
C GLN A 93 9.32 1.58 -8.89
N LYS A 94 8.90 2.75 -8.39
CA LYS A 94 9.66 4.00 -8.54
C LYS A 94 11.01 3.98 -7.81
N PHE A 95 11.12 3.14 -6.77
CA PHE A 95 12.37 2.88 -6.07
C PHE A 95 13.19 1.75 -6.70
N ASN A 96 12.78 1.17 -7.84
CA ASN A 96 13.33 -0.06 -8.41
C ASN A 96 13.25 -1.27 -7.45
N VAL A 97 12.21 -1.33 -6.61
CA VAL A 97 11.87 -2.49 -5.79
C VAL A 97 10.76 -3.25 -6.50
N THR A 98 11.15 -4.30 -7.24
CA THR A 98 10.25 -5.02 -8.16
C THR A 98 10.16 -6.52 -7.89
N ASP A 99 11.13 -7.11 -7.19
CA ASP A 99 11.08 -8.50 -6.76
C ASP A 99 10.30 -8.67 -5.45
N GLU A 100 9.65 -9.82 -5.31
CA GLU A 100 8.76 -10.11 -4.18
C GLU A 100 9.47 -10.05 -2.81
N LYS A 101 10.76 -10.42 -2.76
CA LYS A 101 11.52 -10.44 -1.51
C LYS A 101 11.78 -9.03 -1.01
N ASP A 102 12.28 -8.14 -1.87
CA ASP A 102 12.51 -6.75 -1.50
C ASP A 102 11.20 -5.98 -1.33
N THR A 103 10.15 -6.29 -2.09
CA THR A 103 8.81 -5.75 -1.86
C THR A 103 8.24 -6.15 -0.49
N LEU A 104 8.32 -7.43 -0.11
CA LEU A 104 7.89 -7.91 1.21
C LEU A 104 8.71 -7.23 2.31
N LYS A 105 10.03 -7.11 2.12
CA LYS A 105 10.91 -6.46 3.09
C LYS A 105 10.60 -4.96 3.23
N ALA A 106 10.32 -4.26 2.13
CA ALA A 106 9.94 -2.86 2.15
C ALA A 106 8.64 -2.65 2.93
N MET A 107 7.62 -3.46 2.65
CA MET A 107 6.33 -3.35 3.32
C MET A 107 6.42 -3.70 4.81
N ASP A 108 7.13 -4.77 5.16
CA ASP A 108 7.40 -5.11 6.57
C ASP A 108 8.22 -4.01 7.27
N THR A 109 9.16 -3.35 6.58
CA THR A 109 9.91 -2.22 7.16
C THR A 109 8.99 -1.08 7.55
N LEU A 110 8.03 -0.72 6.69
CA LEU A 110 7.05 0.34 6.98
C LEU A 110 6.13 -0.06 8.13
N ASN A 111 5.68 -1.32 8.15
CA ASN A 111 4.88 -1.87 9.24
C ASN A 111 5.63 -1.84 10.59
N GLN A 112 6.90 -2.24 10.63
CA GLN A 112 7.70 -2.18 11.86
C GLN A 112 8.00 -0.75 12.30
N LEU A 113 8.21 0.19 11.36
CA LEU A 113 8.37 1.60 11.69
C LEU A 113 7.13 2.16 12.38
N GLY A 114 5.95 1.92 11.80
CA GLY A 114 4.67 2.36 12.39
C GLY A 114 4.42 1.80 13.78
N LYS A 115 4.96 0.63 14.10
CA LYS A 115 4.91 0.04 15.45
C LYS A 115 5.92 0.62 16.43
N GLU A 116 7.07 1.05 15.92
CA GLU A 116 8.13 1.67 16.74
C GLU A 116 7.80 3.13 17.07
N GLY A 117 7.07 3.80 16.18
CA GLY A 117 6.63 5.18 16.34
C GLY A 117 5.11 5.32 16.43
N ALA A 118 4.59 6.39 15.83
CA ALA A 118 3.18 6.78 15.89
C ALA A 118 2.57 7.03 14.50
N PHE A 119 3.32 6.76 13.43
CA PHE A 119 2.84 6.84 12.04
C PHE A 119 2.54 5.42 11.53
N GLU A 120 1.37 4.89 11.88
CA GLU A 120 0.98 3.51 11.57
C GLU A 120 0.97 3.22 10.05
N LEU A 121 1.07 1.95 9.66
CA LEU A 121 1.10 1.56 8.23
C LEU A 121 -0.13 2.10 7.46
N LYS A 122 -1.30 2.16 8.10
CA LYS A 122 -2.51 2.75 7.54
C LYS A 122 -2.32 4.23 7.24
N ASP A 123 -1.78 5.00 8.20
CA ASP A 123 -1.44 6.39 7.97
C ASP A 123 -0.43 6.51 6.83
N ILE A 124 0.58 5.64 6.75
CA ILE A 124 1.60 5.72 5.69
C ILE A 124 0.94 5.55 4.31
N ALA A 125 0.00 4.62 4.19
CA ALA A 125 -0.73 4.35 2.97
C ALA A 125 -1.66 5.51 2.56
N GLU A 126 -2.36 6.13 3.50
CA GLU A 126 -3.28 7.25 3.24
C GLU A 126 -2.53 8.60 3.08
N ARG A 127 -1.57 8.82 3.98
CA ARG A 127 -0.77 10.02 4.29
C ARG A 127 0.47 10.23 3.41
N GLY A 128 1.30 9.18 3.35
CA GLY A 128 2.72 9.30 3.06
C GLY A 128 3.12 9.12 1.59
N VAL A 129 2.22 8.61 0.74
CA VAL A 129 2.50 8.21 -0.67
C VAL A 129 3.19 9.32 -1.47
N LYS A 130 2.81 10.58 -1.26
CA LYS A 130 3.42 11.72 -1.97
C LYS A 130 4.87 11.96 -1.56
N ALA A 131 5.22 11.82 -0.28
CA ALA A 131 6.61 11.91 0.18
C ALA A 131 7.48 10.83 -0.48
N PHE A 132 6.99 9.59 -0.59
CA PHE A 132 7.67 8.51 -1.32
C PHE A 132 7.91 8.87 -2.79
N SER A 133 6.87 9.35 -3.48
CA SER A 133 7.00 9.75 -4.89
C SER A 133 8.01 10.88 -5.09
N MET A 134 8.03 11.87 -4.20
CA MET A 134 8.97 12.99 -4.26
C MET A 134 10.41 12.53 -4.03
N TYR A 135 10.63 11.63 -3.06
CA TYR A 135 11.97 11.13 -2.76
C TYR A 135 12.51 10.21 -3.85
N ALA A 136 11.67 9.35 -4.43
CA ALA A 136 12.03 8.55 -5.61
C ALA A 136 12.38 9.44 -6.81
N ALA A 137 11.61 10.52 -7.05
CA ALA A 137 11.91 11.49 -8.11
C ALA A 137 13.24 12.23 -7.90
N ALA A 138 13.70 12.36 -6.64
CA ALA A 138 15.03 12.87 -6.31
C ALA A 138 16.16 11.83 -6.51
N GLY A 139 15.85 10.69 -7.13
CA GLY A 139 16.79 9.64 -7.52
C GLY A 139 17.02 8.56 -6.47
N ALA A 140 16.31 8.60 -5.33
CA ALA A 140 16.45 7.60 -4.28
C ALA A 140 15.87 6.25 -4.71
N THR A 141 16.58 5.15 -4.41
CA THR A 141 16.24 3.79 -4.87
C THR A 141 16.46 2.74 -3.79
N GLY A 142 15.75 1.61 -3.89
CA GLY A 142 15.87 0.42 -3.05
C GLY A 142 15.09 0.50 -1.75
N VAL A 143 15.02 -0.64 -1.05
CA VAL A 143 14.33 -0.79 0.25
C VAL A 143 14.81 0.22 1.29
N LYS A 144 16.11 0.55 1.29
CA LYS A 144 16.67 1.56 2.19
C LYS A 144 16.05 2.94 1.95
N ALA A 145 15.84 3.35 0.71
CA ALA A 145 15.25 4.66 0.42
C ALA A 145 13.77 4.74 0.86
N ILE A 146 13.02 3.64 0.75
CA ILE A 146 11.67 3.52 1.30
C ILE A 146 11.71 3.69 2.82
N LYS A 147 12.62 2.99 3.50
CA LYS A 147 12.83 3.15 4.94
C LYS A 147 13.16 4.60 5.32
N ASP A 148 14.03 5.26 4.57
CA ASP A 148 14.47 6.62 4.85
C ASP A 148 13.28 7.61 4.86
N VAL A 149 12.27 7.41 4.00
CA VAL A 149 11.02 8.19 4.04
C VAL A 149 10.19 7.86 5.27
N GLY A 150 10.01 6.57 5.59
CA GLY A 150 9.28 6.15 6.80
C GLY A 150 9.88 6.72 8.08
N VAL A 151 11.21 6.70 8.21
CA VAL A 151 11.91 7.30 9.35
C VAL A 151 11.68 8.81 9.45
N ALA A 152 11.66 9.51 8.31
CA ALA A 152 11.37 10.94 8.28
C ALA A 152 9.92 11.24 8.71
N LEU A 153 8.96 10.40 8.29
CA LEU A 153 7.55 10.49 8.68
C LEU A 153 7.38 10.29 10.19
N GLU A 154 8.01 9.27 10.78
CA GLU A 154 7.97 9.04 12.23
C GLU A 154 8.59 10.20 13.01
N SER A 155 9.74 10.70 12.55
CA SER A 155 10.40 11.85 13.16
C SER A 155 9.56 13.13 13.05
N ALA A 156 8.74 13.23 12.01
CA ALA A 156 7.83 14.35 11.81
C ALA A 156 6.60 14.25 12.72
N VAL A 157 6.03 13.06 12.93
CA VAL A 157 4.93 12.88 13.91
C VAL A 157 5.40 13.20 15.32
N ASP A 158 6.63 12.81 15.69
CA ASP A 158 7.22 13.21 16.97
C ASP A 158 7.31 14.74 17.13
N ALA A 159 7.42 15.48 16.03
CA ALA A 159 7.53 16.94 16.03
C ALA A 159 6.17 17.66 15.97
N THR A 160 5.21 17.12 15.23
CA THR A 160 3.92 17.77 14.94
C THR A 160 2.79 17.28 15.84
N GLY A 161 2.87 16.04 16.33
CA GLY A 161 1.83 15.38 17.10
C GLY A 161 0.68 14.81 16.27
N ASP A 162 0.72 14.93 14.94
CA ASP A 162 -0.30 14.38 14.04
C ASP A 162 0.26 13.98 12.67
N THR A 163 -0.36 12.97 12.05
CA THR A 163 0.11 12.33 10.80
C THR A 163 -0.11 13.17 9.54
N THR A 164 -1.06 14.12 9.57
CA THR A 164 -1.36 15.00 8.43
C THR A 164 -0.30 16.08 8.28
N THR A 165 -0.02 16.80 9.38
CA THR A 165 1.02 17.82 9.42
C THR A 165 2.40 17.19 9.23
N ALA A 166 2.62 16.00 9.79
CA ALA A 166 3.87 15.26 9.59
C ALA A 166 4.14 14.92 8.13
N SER A 167 3.13 14.44 7.39
CA SER A 167 3.25 14.17 5.95
C SER A 167 3.64 15.43 5.19
N THR A 168 2.96 16.54 5.47
CA THR A 168 3.24 17.84 4.86
C THR A 168 4.66 18.31 5.17
N ALA A 169 5.13 18.15 6.41
CA ALA A 169 6.48 18.53 6.82
C ALA A 169 7.57 17.73 6.08
N VAL A 170 7.37 16.43 5.88
CA VAL A 170 8.32 15.60 5.12
C VAL A 170 8.34 15.98 3.64
N GLU A 171 7.17 16.21 3.03
CA GLU A 171 7.09 16.70 1.64
C GLU A 171 7.82 18.04 1.48
N ASN A 172 7.61 18.95 2.42
CA ASN A 172 8.23 20.26 2.46
C ASN A 172 9.75 20.18 2.66
N LEU A 173 10.23 19.27 3.52
CA LEU A 173 11.65 19.00 3.68
C LEU A 173 12.28 18.49 2.37
N ILE A 174 11.66 17.49 1.72
CA ILE A 174 12.17 16.93 0.46
C ILE A 174 12.20 18.02 -0.63
N ARG A 175 11.19 18.89 -0.69
CA ARG A 175 11.14 20.03 -1.61
C ARG A 175 12.26 21.02 -1.33
N ASP A 176 12.41 21.45 -0.08
CA ASP A 176 13.40 22.44 0.32
C ASP A 176 14.82 21.96 0.03
N LEU A 177 15.11 20.68 0.28
CA LEU A 177 16.40 20.06 -0.01
C LEU A 177 16.76 20.10 -1.51
N GLN A 178 15.80 20.33 -2.40
CA GLN A 178 16.05 20.48 -3.84
C GLN A 178 16.19 21.94 -4.28
N LEU A 179 15.89 22.92 -3.42
CA LEU A 179 15.97 24.33 -3.77
C LEU A 179 17.43 24.75 -3.97
N PRO A 180 17.79 25.42 -5.09
CA PRO A 180 19.17 25.81 -5.37
C PRO A 180 19.83 26.62 -4.24
N LYS A 181 19.04 27.48 -3.58
CA LYS A 181 19.51 28.27 -2.43
C LYS A 181 19.87 27.36 -1.25
N VAL A 182 18.97 26.47 -0.84
CA VAL A 182 19.18 25.54 0.28
C VAL A 182 20.38 24.64 -0.01
N VAL A 183 20.45 24.05 -1.20
CA VAL A 183 21.58 23.18 -1.61
C VAL A 183 22.91 23.93 -1.54
N LYS A 184 22.96 25.18 -2.02
CA LYS A 184 24.17 26.01 -1.99
C LYS A 184 24.59 26.34 -0.56
N GLU A 185 23.64 26.71 0.31
CA GLU A 185 23.92 27.06 1.71
C GLU A 185 24.34 25.83 2.52
N LEU A 186 23.69 24.68 2.34
CA LEU A 186 24.11 23.42 2.96
C LEU A 186 25.53 23.03 2.54
N ARG A 187 25.85 23.13 1.24
CA ARG A 187 27.19 22.82 0.72
C ARG A 187 28.26 23.74 1.30
N ARG A 188 27.98 25.04 1.45
CA ARG A 188 28.88 26.00 2.14
C ARG A 188 29.15 25.59 3.59
N ASN A 189 28.19 24.95 4.24
CA ASN A 189 28.31 24.42 5.59
C ASN A 189 28.83 22.98 5.62
N GLY A 190 29.31 22.43 4.50
CA GLY A 190 29.89 21.10 4.41
C GLY A 190 28.88 19.96 4.40
N ILE A 191 27.62 20.23 4.08
CA ILE A 191 26.57 19.23 3.92
C ILE A 191 26.23 19.15 2.43
N ASN A 192 26.55 18.04 1.79
CA ASN A 192 26.11 17.79 0.42
C ASN A 192 24.73 17.14 0.48
N VAL A 193 23.73 17.70 -0.21
CA VAL A 193 22.39 17.08 -0.31
C VAL A 193 22.43 15.88 -1.25
N PHE A 194 23.08 16.05 -2.39
CA PHE A 194 23.19 15.03 -3.43
C PHE A 194 24.53 14.30 -3.32
N GLY A 195 24.50 13.00 -3.58
CA GLY A 195 25.69 12.17 -3.75
C GLY A 195 26.44 12.50 -5.04
N LYS A 196 27.58 11.85 -5.24
CA LYS A 196 28.38 12.00 -6.49
C LYS A 196 27.64 11.48 -7.72
N ASP A 197 26.68 10.59 -7.51
CA ASP A 197 25.76 10.02 -8.51
C ASP A 197 24.56 10.93 -8.83
N GLY A 198 24.50 12.12 -8.22
CA GLY A 198 23.40 13.07 -8.41
C GLY A 198 22.11 12.69 -7.68
N LYS A 199 22.08 11.58 -6.93
CA LYS A 199 20.91 11.15 -6.16
C LYS A 199 20.86 11.86 -4.82
N MET A 200 19.66 12.20 -4.33
CA MET A 200 19.51 12.73 -2.98
C MET A 200 20.00 11.70 -1.95
N ARG A 201 20.81 12.15 -0.99
CA ARG A 201 21.29 11.31 0.11
C ARG A 201 20.13 10.92 1.03
N SER A 202 20.43 9.99 1.93
CA SER A 202 19.52 9.48 2.96
C SER A 202 18.87 10.63 3.76
N LEU A 203 17.53 10.67 3.80
CA LEU A 203 16.79 11.70 4.56
C LEU A 203 17.18 11.72 6.04
N PRO A 204 17.23 10.58 6.77
CA PRO A 204 17.66 10.57 8.17
C PRO A 204 19.07 11.14 8.38
N THR A 205 20.00 10.83 7.47
CA THR A 205 21.38 11.38 7.53
C THR A 205 21.39 12.89 7.29
N LEU A 206 20.64 13.38 6.29
CA LEU A 206 20.54 14.82 6.02
C LEU A 206 19.90 15.55 7.20
N MET A 207 18.82 15.01 7.77
CA MET A 207 18.19 15.55 8.97
C MET A 207 19.18 15.67 10.12
N GLU A 208 19.91 14.59 10.43
CA GLU A 208 20.91 14.58 11.50
C GLU A 208 22.05 15.58 11.26
N GLU A 209 22.62 15.62 10.04
CA GLU A 209 23.71 16.54 9.70
C GLU A 209 23.26 18.00 9.78
N ILE A 210 22.09 18.32 9.23
CA ILE A 210 21.55 19.68 9.20
C ILE A 210 21.18 20.13 10.62
N ALA A 211 20.51 19.29 11.39
CA ALA A 211 20.13 19.59 12.77
C ALA A 211 21.36 19.86 13.64
N LYS A 212 22.37 18.99 13.60
CA LYS A 212 23.62 19.16 14.37
C LYS A 212 24.36 20.44 14.00
N LYS A 213 24.50 20.74 12.70
CA LYS A 213 25.24 21.95 12.27
C LYS A 213 24.48 23.24 12.56
N SER A 214 23.18 23.26 12.33
CA SER A 214 22.36 24.45 12.55
C SER A 214 22.14 24.73 14.04
N GLY A 215 21.95 23.69 14.86
CA GLY A 215 21.65 23.72 16.29
C GLY A 215 22.82 24.03 17.23
N SER A 216 24.05 24.12 16.71
CA SER A 216 25.28 24.23 17.52
C SER A 216 25.37 25.46 18.46
N LYS A 217 24.45 26.42 18.33
CA LYS A 217 24.39 27.67 19.11
C LYS A 217 23.03 27.89 19.79
N GLY A 218 22.23 26.84 19.95
CA GLY A 218 20.90 26.92 20.55
C GLY A 218 19.77 27.22 19.56
N ALA A 219 18.53 27.03 20.03
CA ALA A 219 17.33 26.97 19.20
C ALA A 219 17.01 28.27 18.44
N GLU A 220 17.15 29.44 19.08
CA GLU A 220 16.88 30.72 18.42
C GLU A 220 17.81 30.96 17.23
N THR A 221 19.11 30.71 17.43
CA THR A 221 20.11 30.83 16.37
C THR A 221 19.90 29.77 15.27
N GLN A 222 19.42 28.58 15.63
CA GLN A 222 19.11 27.53 14.68
C GLN A 222 18.02 27.94 13.70
N SER A 223 16.87 28.40 14.22
CA SER A 223 15.74 28.82 13.40
C SER A 223 16.12 29.94 12.43
N ALA A 224 16.84 30.95 12.91
CA ALA A 224 17.33 32.05 12.07
C ALA A 224 18.27 31.56 10.94
N ARG A 225 19.15 30.60 11.23
CA ARG A 225 20.06 30.01 10.22
C ARG A 225 19.30 29.21 9.16
N LEU A 226 18.36 28.37 9.57
CA LEU A 226 17.59 27.54 8.65
C LEU A 226 16.68 28.40 7.76
N LEU A 227 16.02 29.40 8.34
CA LEU A 227 15.25 30.39 7.58
C LEU A 227 16.14 31.15 6.59
N GLY A 228 17.32 31.61 7.03
CA GLY A 228 18.31 32.26 6.18
C GLY A 228 18.77 31.38 5.01
N ALA A 229 18.93 30.08 5.26
CA ALA A 229 19.26 29.07 4.23
C ALA A 229 18.12 28.84 3.22
N GLY A 230 16.89 29.22 3.55
CA GLY A 230 15.72 29.12 2.69
C GLY A 230 14.80 27.94 2.98
N PHE A 231 14.93 27.31 4.15
CA PHE A 231 13.95 26.34 4.61
C PHE A 231 12.63 27.02 4.99
N ASN A 232 11.52 26.34 4.71
CA ASN A 232 10.21 26.74 5.21
C ASN A 232 10.01 26.31 6.67
N GLN A 233 8.90 26.77 7.27
CA GLN A 233 8.68 26.60 8.70
C GLN A 233 8.46 25.15 9.13
N ASP A 234 7.83 24.31 8.29
CA ASP A 234 7.62 22.90 8.59
C ASP A 234 8.95 22.14 8.57
N SER A 235 9.80 22.43 7.57
CA SER A 235 11.16 21.90 7.50
C SER A 235 11.98 22.33 8.73
N ILE A 236 11.85 23.60 9.16
CA ILE A 236 12.54 24.10 10.36
C ILE A 236 12.07 23.36 11.61
N LEU A 237 10.77 23.15 11.78
CA LEU A 237 10.21 22.41 12.90
C LEU A 237 10.79 20.99 12.97
N LEU A 238 10.74 20.26 11.85
CA LEU A 238 11.25 18.89 11.74
C LEU A 238 12.76 18.80 11.98
N LEU A 239 13.55 19.70 11.40
CA LEU A 239 15.00 19.72 11.60
C LEU A 239 15.38 20.11 13.03
N SER A 240 14.61 21.01 13.64
CA SER A 240 14.86 21.44 15.02
C SER A 240 14.51 20.33 16.01
N SER A 241 13.44 19.55 15.78
CA SER A 241 13.00 18.48 16.68
C SER A 241 14.06 17.39 16.86
N VAL A 242 14.85 17.09 15.83
CA VAL A 242 15.87 16.03 15.85
C VAL A 242 17.26 16.52 16.27
N THR A 243 17.38 17.75 16.78
CA THR A 243 18.68 18.35 17.15
C THR A 243 19.30 17.73 18.39
N SER A 244 18.48 17.43 19.41
CA SER A 244 18.95 16.92 20.70
C SER A 244 17.84 16.22 21.48
N GLY A 245 18.20 15.54 22.57
CA GLY A 245 17.25 14.86 23.45
C GLY A 245 16.44 13.77 22.73
N LYS A 246 15.18 13.64 23.11
CA LYS A 246 14.29 12.57 22.64
C LYS A 246 14.16 12.52 21.11
N GLY A 247 14.04 13.65 20.43
CA GLY A 247 13.91 13.64 18.96
C GLY A 247 15.15 13.11 18.25
N ALA A 248 16.35 13.43 18.75
CA ALA A 248 17.60 12.88 18.21
C ALA A 248 17.76 11.38 18.53
N GLU A 249 17.32 10.94 19.71
CA GLU A 249 17.29 9.53 20.12
C GLU A 249 16.29 8.73 19.26
N ASN A 250 15.10 9.26 19.04
CA ASN A 250 14.05 8.67 18.23
C ASN A 250 14.46 8.53 16.76
N LEU A 251 15.07 9.57 16.17
CA LEU A 251 15.61 9.48 14.81
C LEU A 251 16.59 8.31 14.66
N LYS A 252 17.48 8.11 15.64
CA LYS A 252 18.41 6.97 15.66
C LYS A 252 17.68 5.63 15.85
N ARG A 253 16.69 5.59 16.74
CA ARG A 253 15.86 4.42 17.03
C ARG A 253 15.10 3.95 15.79
N TYR A 254 14.38 4.84 15.12
CA TYR A 254 13.68 4.55 13.87
C TYR A 254 14.64 4.15 12.76
N ASN A 255 15.77 4.85 12.62
CA ASN A 255 16.81 4.45 11.66
C ASN A 255 17.46 3.11 12.02
N GLY A 256 17.31 2.62 13.25
CA GLY A 256 17.74 1.30 13.72
C GLY A 256 16.76 0.17 13.40
N VAL A 257 15.52 0.45 12.98
CA VAL A 257 14.53 -0.59 12.68
C VAL A 257 15.01 -1.52 11.58
N VAL A 258 14.93 -2.83 11.82
CA VAL A 258 15.29 -3.88 10.86
C VAL A 258 14.08 -4.77 10.62
N ALA A 259 13.78 -5.03 9.35
CA ALA A 259 12.70 -5.91 8.94
C ALA A 259 13.23 -6.96 7.95
N ASN A 260 12.60 -8.13 7.97
CA ASN A 260 12.99 -9.29 7.17
C ASN A 260 11.80 -9.91 6.40
N GLY A 261 10.60 -9.31 6.51
CA GLY A 261 9.38 -9.79 5.88
C GLY A 261 8.47 -10.61 6.80
N GLN A 262 8.94 -11.05 7.97
CA GLN A 262 8.17 -11.93 8.84
C GLN A 262 7.17 -11.19 9.72
N GLY A 263 7.44 -9.92 10.06
CA GLY A 263 6.62 -9.17 11.00
C GLY A 263 5.19 -8.97 10.47
N ILE A 264 5.06 -8.47 9.26
CA ILE A 264 3.76 -8.24 8.61
C ILE A 264 2.97 -9.54 8.40
N LEU A 265 3.63 -10.65 8.08
CA LEU A 265 2.98 -11.97 7.96
C LEU A 265 2.48 -12.48 9.30
N LYS A 266 3.23 -12.24 10.39
CA LYS A 266 2.82 -12.59 11.75
C LYS A 266 1.61 -11.77 12.19
N ASP A 267 1.57 -10.49 11.86
CA ASP A 267 0.44 -9.61 12.17
C ASP A 267 -0.82 -10.03 11.43
N ALA A 268 -0.70 -10.30 10.13
CA ALA A 268 -1.79 -10.83 9.33
C ALA A 268 -2.31 -12.17 9.90
N ALA A 269 -1.42 -13.08 10.29
CA ALA A 269 -1.81 -14.36 10.91
C ALA A 269 -2.48 -14.18 12.28
N TYR A 270 -2.18 -13.09 12.99
CA TYR A 270 -2.86 -12.74 14.23
C TYR A 270 -4.27 -12.16 13.95
N ALA A 271 -4.38 -11.20 13.03
CA ALA A 271 -5.64 -10.59 12.60
C ALA A 271 -6.62 -11.63 12.05
N ALA A 272 -6.12 -12.58 11.25
CA ALA A 272 -6.89 -13.67 10.65
C ALA A 272 -7.69 -14.53 11.65
N LYS A 273 -7.40 -14.46 12.95
CA LYS A 273 -8.09 -15.23 13.99
C LYS A 273 -9.39 -14.59 14.47
N ASP A 274 -9.67 -13.34 14.10
CA ASP A 274 -10.86 -12.65 14.55
C ASP A 274 -12.13 -13.05 13.77
N PHE A 275 -13.27 -12.58 14.29
CA PHE A 275 -14.58 -12.87 13.71
C PHE A 275 -14.74 -12.25 12.32
N THR A 276 -14.28 -11.01 12.14
CA THR A 276 -14.38 -10.27 10.87
C THR A 276 -13.64 -11.01 9.77
N SER A 277 -12.41 -11.42 10.00
CA SER A 277 -11.59 -12.19 9.07
C SER A 277 -12.23 -13.53 8.73
N SER A 278 -12.83 -14.20 9.72
CA SER A 278 -13.56 -15.44 9.48
C SER A 278 -14.78 -15.21 8.56
N MET A 279 -15.50 -14.10 8.75
CA MET A 279 -16.62 -13.70 7.88
C MET A 279 -16.13 -13.33 6.47
N SER A 280 -15.04 -12.57 6.35
CA SER A 280 -14.43 -12.22 5.06
C SER A 280 -14.04 -13.48 4.28
N ALA A 281 -13.37 -14.44 4.92
CA ALA A 281 -13.00 -15.69 4.27
C ALA A 281 -14.22 -16.49 3.78
N LEU A 282 -15.29 -16.57 4.59
CA LEU A 282 -16.55 -17.21 4.18
C LEU A 282 -17.20 -16.48 2.99
N ASN A 283 -17.27 -15.16 3.05
CA ASN A 283 -17.85 -14.34 2.00
C ASN A 283 -17.06 -14.48 0.69
N THR A 284 -15.73 -14.41 0.74
CA THR A 284 -14.88 -14.61 -0.44
C THR A 284 -14.95 -16.03 -0.98
N THR A 285 -15.00 -17.06 -0.12
CA THR A 285 -15.21 -18.46 -0.57
C THR A 285 -16.53 -18.61 -1.30
N TRP A 286 -17.59 -17.97 -0.78
CA TRP A 286 -18.89 -17.93 -1.45
C TRP A 286 -18.82 -17.19 -2.80
N HIS A 287 -18.16 -16.03 -2.85
CA HIS A 287 -17.94 -15.29 -4.09
C HIS A 287 -17.17 -16.10 -5.12
N GLN A 288 -16.11 -16.81 -4.71
CA GLN A 288 -15.33 -17.69 -5.58
C GLN A 288 -16.18 -18.84 -6.13
N PHE A 289 -16.94 -19.52 -5.27
CA PHE A 289 -17.87 -20.57 -5.70
C PHE A 289 -18.87 -20.04 -6.73
N ALA A 290 -19.52 -18.92 -6.44
CA ALA A 290 -20.55 -18.39 -7.31
C ALA A 290 -19.99 -17.83 -8.63
N ASN A 291 -18.84 -17.16 -8.62
CA ASN A 291 -18.18 -16.72 -9.85
C ASN A 291 -17.75 -17.90 -10.72
N GLY A 292 -17.19 -18.95 -10.12
CA GLY A 292 -16.73 -20.13 -10.85
C GLY A 292 -17.86 -21.03 -11.38
N ASN A 293 -19.04 -21.03 -10.74
CA ASN A 293 -20.12 -21.97 -11.07
C ASN A 293 -21.39 -21.33 -11.65
N LEU A 294 -21.60 -20.02 -11.49
CA LEU A 294 -22.83 -19.34 -11.94
C LEU A 294 -22.62 -18.40 -13.12
N ALA A 295 -21.39 -17.92 -13.35
CA ALA A 295 -21.13 -16.95 -14.41
C ALA A 295 -21.42 -17.49 -15.81
N GLU A 296 -20.88 -18.67 -16.14
CA GLU A 296 -21.08 -19.30 -17.45
C GLU A 296 -22.54 -19.69 -17.71
N PRO A 297 -23.26 -20.38 -16.79
CA PRO A 297 -24.69 -20.67 -16.98
C PRO A 297 -25.54 -19.41 -17.18
N VAL A 298 -25.29 -18.34 -16.43
CA VAL A 298 -26.05 -17.09 -16.56
C VAL A 298 -25.76 -16.40 -17.90
N GLN A 299 -24.51 -16.44 -18.38
CA GLN A 299 -24.15 -15.93 -19.69
C GLN A 299 -24.82 -16.72 -20.81
N GLU A 300 -24.78 -18.06 -20.75
CA GLU A 300 -25.47 -18.93 -21.70
C GLU A 300 -26.98 -18.68 -21.73
N LEU A 301 -27.61 -18.42 -20.58
CA LEU A 301 -29.02 -18.02 -20.54
C LEU A 301 -29.26 -16.72 -21.29
N ALA A 302 -28.46 -15.70 -21.02
CA ALA A 302 -28.60 -14.40 -21.64
C ALA A 302 -28.45 -14.51 -23.16
N ASP A 303 -27.44 -15.27 -23.62
CA ASP A 303 -27.22 -15.55 -25.04
C ASP A 303 -28.38 -16.35 -25.64
N ALA A 304 -28.91 -17.36 -24.92
CA ALA A 304 -30.06 -18.15 -25.35
C ALA A 304 -31.35 -17.31 -25.48
N ILE A 305 -31.61 -16.42 -24.52
CA ILE A 305 -32.74 -15.46 -24.53
C ILE A 305 -32.59 -14.51 -25.72
N ASN A 306 -31.38 -13.98 -25.95
CA ASN A 306 -31.10 -13.10 -27.08
C ASN A 306 -31.17 -13.82 -28.44
N SER A 307 -30.95 -15.13 -28.49
CA SER A 307 -30.95 -15.92 -29.72
C SER A 307 -32.33 -16.43 -30.20
N VAL A 308 -33.43 -16.06 -29.54
CA VAL A 308 -34.83 -16.41 -29.91
C VAL A 308 -35.04 -17.91 -30.17
N ASN A 309 -34.52 -18.81 -29.31
CA ASN A 309 -34.71 -20.26 -29.46
C ASN A 309 -35.39 -20.90 -28.23
N GLN A 310 -36.65 -21.32 -28.38
CA GLN A 310 -37.47 -21.95 -27.32
C GLN A 310 -36.91 -23.27 -26.79
N LYS A 311 -36.14 -24.02 -27.60
CA LYS A 311 -35.60 -25.32 -27.20
C LYS A 311 -34.43 -25.18 -26.21
N THR A 312 -33.66 -24.10 -26.36
CA THR A 312 -32.55 -23.75 -25.46
C THR A 312 -33.07 -23.30 -24.08
N VAL A 313 -34.21 -22.61 -24.05
CA VAL A 313 -34.86 -22.14 -22.81
C VAL A 313 -35.31 -23.31 -21.92
N GLN A 314 -35.79 -24.42 -22.51
CA GLN A 314 -36.22 -25.60 -21.73
C GLN A 314 -35.07 -26.36 -21.10
N ASN A 315 -33.95 -26.57 -21.82
CA ASN A 315 -32.74 -27.18 -21.25
C ASN A 315 -32.19 -26.34 -20.09
N TRP A 316 -32.35 -25.01 -20.16
CA TRP A 316 -31.88 -24.11 -19.10
C TRP A 316 -32.71 -24.19 -17.82
N LEU A 317 -34.02 -24.44 -17.91
CA LEU A 317 -34.87 -24.68 -16.73
C LEU A 317 -34.39 -25.89 -15.92
N GLU A 318 -33.80 -26.90 -16.56
CA GLU A 318 -33.20 -28.05 -15.88
C GLU A 318 -31.84 -27.73 -15.25
N THR A 319 -30.96 -27.00 -15.95
CA THR A 319 -29.67 -26.53 -15.40
C THR A 319 -29.89 -25.62 -14.17
N GLY A 320 -30.87 -24.71 -14.24
CA GLY A 320 -31.25 -23.84 -13.13
C GLY A 320 -31.70 -24.61 -11.87
N LYS A 321 -32.32 -25.78 -12.04
CA LYS A 321 -32.70 -26.68 -10.94
C LYS A 321 -31.47 -27.27 -10.23
N ASN A 322 -30.43 -27.65 -10.97
CA ASN A 322 -29.20 -28.19 -10.40
C ASN A 322 -28.38 -27.12 -9.66
N ILE A 323 -28.35 -25.89 -10.20
CA ILE A 323 -27.76 -24.72 -9.53
C ILE A 323 -28.50 -24.41 -8.22
N ALA A 324 -29.84 -24.43 -8.23
CA ALA A 324 -30.64 -24.21 -7.02
C ALA A 324 -30.38 -25.28 -5.94
N ILE A 325 -30.15 -26.53 -6.33
CA ILE A 325 -29.79 -27.62 -5.41
C ILE A 325 -28.38 -27.41 -4.83
N ALA A 326 -27.39 -27.02 -5.65
CA ALA A 326 -26.03 -26.76 -5.17
C ALA A 326 -25.99 -25.57 -4.18
N VAL A 327 -26.69 -24.48 -4.50
CA VAL A 327 -26.85 -23.32 -3.61
C VAL A 327 -27.59 -23.71 -2.31
N GLY A 328 -28.65 -24.50 -2.42
CA GLY A 328 -29.40 -25.01 -1.26
C GLY A 328 -28.57 -25.91 -0.34
N GLY A 329 -27.68 -26.74 -0.89
CA GLY A 329 -26.77 -27.61 -0.14
C GLY A 329 -25.70 -26.84 0.63
N VAL A 330 -25.12 -25.79 0.03
CA VAL A 330 -24.14 -24.91 0.71
C VAL A 330 -24.79 -24.12 1.85
N ILE A 331 -26.02 -23.60 1.65
CA ILE A 331 -26.77 -22.89 2.69
C ILE A 331 -27.13 -23.82 3.85
N ALA A 332 -27.47 -25.09 3.58
CA ALA A 332 -27.77 -26.08 4.62
C ALA A 332 -26.54 -26.45 5.47
N LEU A 333 -25.33 -26.41 4.90
CA LEU A 333 -24.05 -26.70 5.60
C LEU A 333 -23.58 -25.55 6.51
N VAL A 334 -23.99 -24.30 6.23
CA VAL A 334 -23.60 -23.11 7.01
C VAL A 334 -24.57 -22.84 8.18
N LYS A 335 -25.76 -23.45 8.18
CA LYS A 335 -26.72 -23.30 9.28
C LYS A 335 -26.27 -24.14 10.49
N PRO A 336 -26.05 -23.57 11.68
CA PRO A 336 -25.70 -24.36 12.85
C PRO A 336 -26.84 -25.34 13.13
N SER A 337 -26.47 -26.60 13.35
CA SER A 337 -27.37 -27.62 13.87
C SER A 337 -27.92 -27.10 15.20
N SER A 338 -29.22 -26.80 15.21
CA SER A 338 -29.97 -26.38 16.40
C SER A 338 -29.83 -27.37 17.55
#